data_AF-A0A7C5XD33-F1
#
_entry.id   AF-A0A7C5XD33-F1
#
_cell.length_a   1.000
_cell.length_b   1.000
_cell.length_c   1.000
_cell.angle_alpha   90.00
_cell.angle_beta   90.00
_cell.angle_gamma   90.00
#
_symmetry.space_group_name_H-M   'P 1'
#
loop_
_entity.id
_entity.type
_entity.pdbx_description
1 polymer ?
#
loop_
_entity_poly.entity_id
_entity_poly.type
_entity_poly.pdbx_seq_one_letter_code
_entity_poly.pdbx_strand_id
1 'polypeptide(L)'
;MERLVLVRVGELTVKKGWTRVEMERLLLRAVREAAEECGGARVAREPGRVYAWGDVDCLKRVLSRVFGVKSVSPAHMVKFSTLEEVAEAAARLWGDVVRGRRFAVRVHRVGSHSFTSRDAAARIGAMLVSAGGRVDLDNPEVELYVEIRENKALFYTEIIEGPGGLPLGSEGKVLALVSGGIDSPVAAWMMMRRGAHVDVFYCNLGGTLALRLVLEVVRVLLSWSYGYNARVVVADCGPLARAIRRGVREELWNIAFKRALYLAAVEAARMVKATAIVTGESLGQVSSQTLQALAAVEQGIDMPVLRPLIGMDKDEIVKLAQRVGTYELSAKLPEYCAVFSRRPKKWATREEIEEIDLAVRDAVEEAARNVKVVRRRELGVYIQSLTPPQDLEVEEPPPGAVVVDLRDEESYRRWHLPGAVRTDPDDVLSLVDRLGRDRVYVFYCYSGGLSLDVAESLRKLGVKAFSIRLWRTSSQGQQRDTTSQ
;
A
#
# COMPACT_ATOMS: atom_id res chain seq x y z
N MET A 1 -13.43 37.71 7.00
CA MET A 1 -12.38 36.90 6.37
C MET A 1 -12.63 35.46 6.79
N GLU A 2 -12.83 34.55 5.83
CA GLU A 2 -13.16 33.15 6.12
C GLU A 2 -11.90 32.29 6.01
N ARG A 3 -11.69 31.35 6.94
CA ARG A 3 -10.62 30.35 6.85
C ARG A 3 -11.17 29.08 6.21
N LEU A 4 -10.43 28.53 5.23
CA LEU A 4 -10.84 27.34 4.48
C LEU A 4 -9.63 26.54 3.99
N VAL A 5 -9.86 25.37 3.42
CA VAL A 5 -8.88 24.62 2.62
C VAL A 5 -9.22 24.76 1.13
N LEU A 6 -8.30 25.34 0.36
CA LEU A 6 -8.36 25.43 -1.09
C LEU A 6 -7.82 24.15 -1.70
N VAL A 7 -8.64 23.44 -2.45
CA VAL A 7 -8.27 22.21 -3.16
C VAL A 7 -8.13 22.50 -4.64
N ARG A 8 -6.92 22.27 -5.16
CA ARG A 8 -6.59 22.39 -6.58
C ARG A 8 -6.67 21.02 -7.24
N VAL A 9 -7.42 20.96 -8.33
CA VAL A 9 -7.72 19.72 -9.05
C VAL A 9 -6.65 19.45 -10.12
N GLY A 10 -6.29 18.18 -10.33
CA GLY A 10 -5.24 17.72 -11.25
C GLY A 10 -5.69 17.58 -12.72
N GLU A 11 -5.40 16.43 -13.34
CA GLU A 11 -5.53 16.11 -14.79
C GLU A 11 -6.95 16.28 -15.37
N LEU A 12 -7.94 16.60 -14.55
CA LEU A 12 -9.34 16.78 -14.95
C LEU A 12 -9.58 17.94 -15.91
N THR A 13 -8.69 18.94 -15.93
CA THR A 13 -8.83 20.11 -16.80
C THR A 13 -8.58 19.80 -18.28
N VAL A 14 -7.99 18.65 -18.60
CA VAL A 14 -7.71 18.22 -19.99
C VAL A 14 -8.94 17.59 -20.66
N LYS A 15 -9.89 17.04 -19.88
CA LYS A 15 -11.07 16.36 -20.40
C LYS A 15 -12.23 17.33 -20.68
N LYS A 16 -13.08 17.01 -21.66
CA LYS A 16 -14.23 17.84 -22.09
C LYS A 16 -15.54 17.05 -22.02
N GLY A 17 -16.67 17.76 -22.00
CA GLY A 17 -18.01 17.17 -22.09
C GLY A 17 -18.39 16.30 -20.88
N TRP A 18 -19.16 15.25 -21.14
CA TRP A 18 -19.78 14.40 -20.11
C TRP A 18 -18.77 13.69 -19.20
N THR A 19 -17.64 13.21 -19.74
CA THR A 19 -16.57 12.56 -18.97
C THR A 19 -16.01 13.48 -17.88
N ARG A 20 -15.86 14.78 -18.17
CA ARG A 20 -15.41 15.75 -17.16
C ARG A 20 -16.42 15.88 -16.02
N VAL A 21 -17.71 15.95 -16.36
CA VAL A 21 -18.79 16.08 -15.36
C VAL A 21 -18.83 14.87 -14.44
N GLU A 22 -18.70 13.67 -14.99
CA GLU A 22 -18.64 12.42 -14.24
C GLU A 22 -17.44 12.39 -13.29
N MET A 23 -16.25 12.68 -13.80
CA MET A 23 -15.04 12.69 -12.98
C MET A 23 -15.07 13.77 -11.88
N GLU A 24 -15.61 14.96 -12.17
CA GLU A 24 -15.83 16.00 -11.15
C GLU A 24 -16.83 15.54 -10.07
N ARG A 25 -17.86 14.76 -10.44
CA ARG A 25 -18.80 14.16 -9.49
C ARG A 25 -18.12 13.12 -8.60
N LEU A 26 -17.29 12.25 -9.17
CA LEU A 26 -16.49 11.26 -8.42
C LEU A 26 -15.55 11.95 -7.43
N LEU A 27 -14.81 12.97 -7.88
CA LEU A 27 -13.91 13.75 -7.03
C LEU A 27 -14.68 14.40 -5.87
N LEU A 28 -15.81 15.05 -6.14
CA LEU A 28 -16.60 15.70 -5.10
C LEU A 28 -17.14 14.70 -4.07
N ARG A 29 -17.54 13.50 -4.51
CA ARG A 29 -17.95 12.43 -3.60
C ARG A 29 -16.81 12.04 -2.67
N ALA A 30 -15.62 11.82 -3.22
CA ALA A 30 -14.43 11.46 -2.45
C ALA A 30 -14.01 12.58 -1.47
N VAL A 31 -14.04 13.84 -1.91
CA VAL A 31 -13.75 15.01 -1.06
C VAL A 31 -14.74 15.11 0.10
N ARG A 32 -16.03 14.89 -0.15
CA ARG A 32 -17.06 14.91 0.92
C ARG A 32 -16.85 13.79 1.92
N GLU A 33 -16.65 12.56 1.45
CA GLU A 33 -16.36 11.42 2.34
C GLU A 33 -15.08 11.65 3.16
N ALA A 34 -14.02 12.21 2.56
CA ALA A 34 -12.81 12.57 3.30
C ALA A 34 -13.07 13.64 4.36
N ALA A 35 -13.88 14.66 4.02
CA ALA A 35 -14.21 15.73 4.94
C ALA A 35 -15.15 15.31 6.09
N GLU A 36 -15.91 14.22 5.94
CA GLU A 36 -16.71 13.64 7.02
C GLU A 36 -15.84 13.13 8.18
N GLU A 37 -14.61 12.67 7.92
CA GLU A 37 -13.65 12.27 8.96
C GLU A 37 -13.26 13.44 9.88
N CYS A 38 -13.52 14.69 9.47
CA CYS A 38 -13.24 15.91 10.22
C CYS A 38 -14.49 16.52 10.88
N GLY A 39 -15.56 15.74 11.08
CA GLY A 39 -16.78 16.21 11.76
C GLY A 39 -17.78 16.96 10.87
N GLY A 40 -17.74 16.73 9.55
CA GLY A 40 -18.72 17.29 8.61
C GLY A 40 -18.38 18.70 8.15
N ALA A 41 -17.54 18.82 7.13
CA ALA A 41 -17.18 20.12 6.55
C ALA A 41 -18.20 20.61 5.53
N ARG A 42 -18.36 21.94 5.42
CA ARG A 42 -19.03 22.55 4.27
C ARG A 42 -18.09 22.46 3.07
N VAL A 43 -18.56 21.91 1.95
CA VAL A 43 -17.79 21.80 0.70
C VAL A 43 -18.52 22.52 -0.42
N ALA A 44 -17.85 23.47 -1.07
CA ALA A 44 -18.35 24.16 -2.27
C ALA A 44 -17.41 23.92 -3.45
N ARG A 45 -17.98 23.94 -4.65
CA ARG A 45 -17.25 23.73 -5.89
C ARG A 45 -17.34 24.97 -6.78
N GLU A 46 -16.23 25.28 -7.43
CA GLU A 46 -16.17 26.15 -8.60
C GLU A 46 -15.40 25.44 -9.73
N PRO A 47 -15.44 25.93 -10.99
CA PRO A 47 -14.68 25.31 -12.07
C PRO A 47 -13.18 25.18 -11.74
N GLY A 48 -12.70 23.94 -11.58
CA GLY A 48 -11.29 23.64 -11.27
C GLY A 48 -10.85 23.92 -9.82
N ARG A 49 -11.77 24.25 -8.91
CA ARG A 49 -11.49 24.47 -7.48
C ARG A 49 -12.56 23.84 -6.60
N VAL A 50 -12.13 23.33 -5.45
CA VAL A 50 -13.03 22.93 -4.36
C VAL A 50 -12.59 23.66 -3.10
N TYR A 51 -13.56 24.15 -2.34
CA TYR A 51 -13.37 24.88 -1.10
C TYR A 51 -14.00 24.08 0.04
N ALA A 52 -13.25 23.86 1.12
CA ALA A 52 -13.74 23.16 2.30
C ALA A 52 -13.60 24.04 3.55
N TRP A 53 -14.68 24.22 4.31
CA TRP A 53 -14.69 24.96 5.58
C TRP A 53 -14.95 24.01 6.75
N GLY A 54 -14.16 24.14 7.81
CA GLY A 54 -14.21 23.28 9.00
C GLY A 54 -12.87 23.32 9.73
N ASP A 55 -12.51 22.22 10.41
CA ASP A 55 -11.18 22.03 10.98
C ASP A 55 -10.12 21.98 9.86
N VAL A 56 -9.37 23.07 9.70
CA VAL A 56 -8.40 23.25 8.63
C VAL A 56 -7.23 22.26 8.72
N ASP A 57 -6.80 21.91 9.93
CA ASP A 57 -5.65 21.02 10.13
C ASP A 57 -6.04 19.56 9.87
N CYS A 58 -7.26 19.18 10.26
CA CYS A 58 -7.81 17.89 9.83
C CYS A 58 -8.05 17.86 8.31
N LEU A 59 -8.70 18.88 7.75
CA LEU A 59 -9.08 18.93 6.33
C LEU A 59 -7.88 18.87 5.41
N LYS A 60 -6.81 19.63 5.69
CA LYS A 60 -5.61 19.61 4.85
C LYS A 60 -4.94 18.23 4.81
N ARG A 61 -5.01 17.46 5.90
CA ARG A 61 -4.46 16.09 5.99
C ARG A 61 -5.30 15.06 5.24
N VAL A 62 -6.63 15.12 5.33
CA VAL A 62 -7.50 14.13 4.66
C VAL A 62 -7.67 14.43 3.17
N LEU A 63 -7.81 15.72 2.80
CA LEU A 63 -8.02 16.13 1.41
C LEU A 63 -6.77 15.98 0.54
N SER A 64 -5.57 16.04 1.13
CA SER A 64 -4.30 15.76 0.43
C SER A 64 -4.11 14.28 0.06
N ARG A 65 -5.02 13.39 0.51
CA ARG A 65 -5.00 11.96 0.14
C ARG A 65 -6.04 11.58 -0.92
N VAL A 66 -6.85 12.51 -1.38
CA VAL A 66 -7.92 12.24 -2.36
C VAL A 66 -7.35 12.20 -3.78
N PHE A 67 -7.50 11.06 -4.48
CA PHE A 67 -7.09 10.94 -5.89
C PHE A 67 -7.82 11.94 -6.80
N GLY A 68 -7.07 12.54 -7.72
CA GLY A 68 -7.52 13.68 -8.53
C GLY A 68 -7.21 15.06 -7.92
N VAL A 69 -6.85 15.14 -6.64
CA VAL A 69 -6.34 16.38 -6.01
C VAL A 69 -4.87 16.56 -6.33
N LYS A 70 -4.53 17.70 -6.95
CA LYS A 70 -3.14 18.10 -7.22
C LYS A 70 -2.49 18.64 -5.96
N SER A 71 -3.14 19.58 -5.28
CA SER A 71 -2.64 20.13 -4.02
C SER A 71 -3.75 20.73 -3.17
N VAL A 72 -3.47 20.89 -1.89
CA VAL A 72 -4.34 21.58 -0.93
C VAL A 72 -3.58 22.70 -0.23
N SER A 73 -4.27 23.80 0.07
CA SER A 73 -3.69 24.94 0.79
C SER A 73 -4.67 25.46 1.82
N PRO A 74 -4.31 25.47 3.12
CA PRO A 74 -4.97 26.32 4.10
C PRO A 74 -4.95 27.77 3.63
N ALA A 75 -6.11 28.40 3.55
CA ALA A 75 -6.24 29.73 2.96
C ALA A 75 -7.21 30.61 3.74
N HIS A 76 -6.98 31.93 3.64
CA HIS A 76 -7.92 32.96 4.04
C HIS A 76 -8.61 33.51 2.80
N MET A 77 -9.94 33.50 2.78
CA MET A 77 -10.75 34.03 1.71
C MET A 77 -11.34 35.39 2.11
N VAL A 78 -11.20 36.36 1.21
CA VAL A 78 -11.73 37.71 1.34
C VAL A 78 -12.49 38.05 0.06
N LYS A 79 -13.68 38.65 0.21
CA LYS A 79 -14.36 39.29 -0.91
C LYS A 79 -13.80 40.70 -1.07
N PHE A 80 -13.56 41.13 -2.30
CA PHE A 80 -13.00 42.44 -2.59
C PHE A 80 -13.72 43.10 -3.76
N SER A 81 -13.69 44.43 -3.80
CA SER A 81 -14.17 45.25 -4.91
C SER A 81 -13.03 46.03 -5.57
N THR A 82 -11.95 46.30 -4.83
CA THR A 82 -10.80 47.07 -5.31
C THR A 82 -9.49 46.32 -5.04
N LEU A 83 -8.44 46.65 -5.81
CA LEU A 83 -7.11 46.10 -5.56
C LEU A 83 -6.57 46.51 -4.17
N GLU A 84 -6.96 47.69 -3.69
CA GLU A 84 -6.53 48.21 -2.41
C GLU A 84 -7.00 47.32 -1.25
N GLU A 85 -8.27 46.88 -1.27
CA GLU A 85 -8.81 45.95 -0.27
C GLU A 85 -8.04 44.62 -0.22
N VAL A 86 -7.55 44.13 -1.37
CA VAL A 86 -6.71 42.93 -1.45
C VAL A 86 -5.35 43.17 -0.79
N ALA A 87 -4.74 44.33 -1.03
CA ALA A 87 -3.45 44.71 -0.46
C ALA A 87 -3.54 44.92 1.07
N GLU A 88 -4.59 45.59 1.55
CA GLU A 88 -4.86 45.75 2.97
C GLU A 88 -5.13 44.41 3.67
N ALA A 89 -5.85 43.48 3.02
CA ALA A 89 -6.04 42.13 3.53
C ALA A 89 -4.71 41.38 3.65
N ALA A 90 -3.85 41.46 2.64
CA ALA A 90 -2.53 40.86 2.66
C ALA A 90 -1.64 41.44 3.79
N ALA A 91 -1.65 42.77 3.95
CA ALA A 91 -0.89 43.44 5.01
C ALA A 91 -1.34 43.01 6.40
N ARG A 92 -2.66 42.90 6.64
CA ARG A 92 -3.21 42.39 7.91
C ARG A 92 -2.85 40.94 8.19
N LEU A 93 -2.79 40.09 7.16
CA LEU A 93 -2.47 38.67 7.31
C LEU A 93 -0.98 38.40 7.47
N TRP A 94 -0.13 39.16 6.77
CA TRP A 94 1.26 38.81 6.57
C TRP A 94 2.25 39.87 7.02
N GLY A 95 1.81 41.03 7.50
CA GLY A 95 2.72 42.09 7.95
C GLY A 95 3.73 41.62 9.01
N ASP A 96 3.26 40.90 10.04
CA ASP A 96 4.15 40.29 11.04
C ASP A 96 4.95 39.10 10.48
N VAL A 97 4.39 38.40 9.49
CA VAL A 97 5.05 37.26 8.82
C VAL A 97 6.24 37.70 7.98
N VAL A 98 6.23 38.91 7.42
CA VAL A 98 7.35 39.39 6.58
C VAL A 98 8.35 40.26 7.34
N ARG A 99 8.02 40.72 8.55
CA ARG A 99 8.87 41.67 9.30
C ARG A 99 10.29 41.11 9.47
N GLY A 100 11.26 41.86 8.96
CA GLY A 100 12.68 41.50 9.03
C GLY A 100 13.12 40.39 8.06
N ARG A 101 12.23 39.88 7.21
CA ARG A 101 12.48 38.73 6.33
C ARG A 101 12.39 39.10 4.85
N ARG A 102 13.05 38.30 4.02
CA ARG A 102 12.93 38.35 2.56
C ARG A 102 11.69 37.60 2.09
N PHE A 103 10.88 38.18 1.22
CA PHE A 103 9.64 37.58 0.77
C PHE A 103 9.39 37.76 -0.74
N ALA A 104 8.59 36.86 -1.30
CA ALA A 104 8.05 36.97 -2.65
C ALA A 104 6.53 36.82 -2.64
N VAL A 105 5.83 37.67 -3.41
CA VAL A 105 4.38 37.57 -3.61
C VAL A 105 4.10 36.94 -4.97
N ARG A 106 3.46 35.77 -4.94
CA ARG A 106 3.08 35.01 -6.14
C ARG A 106 1.57 35.14 -6.37
N VAL A 107 1.18 35.96 -7.34
CA VAL A 107 -0.24 36.20 -7.66
C VAL A 107 -0.67 35.41 -8.88
N HIS A 108 -1.74 34.63 -8.73
CA HIS A 108 -2.45 33.98 -9.82
C HIS A 108 -3.84 34.60 -9.96
N ARG A 109 -4.21 35.02 -11.17
CA ARG A 109 -5.48 35.72 -11.45
C ARG A 109 -6.30 34.94 -12.48
N VAL A 110 -7.57 34.74 -12.17
CA VAL A 110 -8.55 34.10 -13.05
C VAL A 110 -9.79 34.99 -13.16
N GLY A 111 -10.17 35.35 -14.39
CA GLY A 111 -11.30 36.24 -14.67
C GLY A 111 -10.89 37.60 -15.26
N SER A 112 -11.81 38.55 -15.25
CA SER A 112 -11.61 39.91 -15.77
C SER A 112 -11.50 40.92 -14.64
N HIS A 113 -10.42 41.71 -14.64
CA HIS A 113 -10.11 42.72 -13.62
C HIS A 113 -9.46 43.93 -14.28
N SER A 114 -9.57 45.11 -13.66
CA SER A 114 -8.92 46.35 -14.11
C SER A 114 -7.40 46.38 -13.85
N PHE A 115 -6.84 45.32 -13.25
CA PHE A 115 -5.44 45.21 -12.88
C PHE A 115 -4.87 43.85 -13.29
N THR A 116 -3.56 43.80 -13.51
CA THR A 116 -2.82 42.57 -13.81
C THR A 116 -2.34 41.87 -12.53
N SER A 117 -1.90 40.61 -12.65
CA SER A 117 -1.27 39.90 -11.53
C SER A 117 0.01 40.59 -11.06
N ARG A 118 0.72 41.29 -11.97
CA ARG A 118 1.94 42.04 -11.64
C ARG A 118 1.60 43.30 -10.83
N ASP A 119 0.55 44.02 -11.22
CA ASP A 119 0.06 45.19 -10.47
C ASP A 119 -0.35 44.80 -9.05
N ALA A 120 -1.08 43.67 -8.93
CA ALA A 120 -1.48 43.15 -7.64
C ALA A 120 -0.28 42.73 -6.77
N ALA A 121 0.69 42.00 -7.34
CA ALA A 121 1.91 41.62 -6.65
C ALA A 121 2.71 42.84 -6.18
N ALA A 122 2.84 43.86 -7.02
CA ALA A 122 3.54 45.10 -6.70
C ALA A 122 2.84 45.88 -5.58
N ARG A 123 1.51 46.04 -5.64
CA ARG A 123 0.74 46.75 -4.62
C ARG A 123 0.80 46.04 -3.27
N ILE A 124 0.60 44.72 -3.25
CA ILE A 124 0.71 43.89 -2.04
C ILE A 124 2.13 43.96 -1.48
N GLY A 125 3.13 43.82 -2.35
CA GLY A 125 4.54 43.92 -1.98
C GLY A 125 4.89 45.26 -1.34
N ALA A 126 4.41 46.37 -1.90
CA ALA A 126 4.64 47.70 -1.33
C ALA A 126 4.10 47.82 0.11
N MET A 127 2.89 47.32 0.38
CA MET A 127 2.31 47.32 1.73
C MET A 127 3.11 46.47 2.72
N LEU A 128 3.60 45.32 2.27
CA LEU A 128 4.41 44.40 3.08
C LEU A 128 5.84 44.93 3.33
N VAL A 129 6.39 45.71 2.40
CA VAL A 129 7.64 46.47 2.62
C VAL A 129 7.43 47.53 3.71
N SER A 130 6.32 48.27 3.68
CA SER A 130 5.98 49.22 4.75
C SER A 130 5.81 48.54 6.12
N ALA A 131 5.46 47.24 6.16
CA ALA A 131 5.40 46.45 7.38
C ALA A 131 6.77 45.92 7.88
N GLY A 132 7.85 46.21 7.14
CA GLY A 132 9.24 45.85 7.48
C GLY A 132 9.78 44.62 6.76
N GLY A 133 9.11 44.13 5.70
CA GLY A 133 9.62 43.07 4.83
C GLY A 133 10.57 43.58 3.74
N ARG A 134 11.36 42.68 3.15
CA ARG A 134 12.23 42.96 1.99
C ARG A 134 11.84 42.07 0.82
N VAL A 135 11.66 42.62 -0.37
CA VAL A 135 11.31 41.80 -1.55
C VAL A 135 12.56 41.09 -2.07
N ASP A 136 12.48 39.77 -2.26
CA ASP A 136 13.48 38.93 -2.93
C ASP A 136 12.73 37.88 -3.77
N LEU A 137 12.80 38.00 -5.10
CA LEU A 137 12.05 37.12 -6.00
C LEU A 137 12.78 35.81 -6.31
N ASP A 138 14.09 35.78 -6.07
CA ASP A 138 14.99 34.69 -6.44
C ASP A 138 15.22 33.75 -5.25
N ASN A 139 15.41 34.29 -4.05
CA ASN A 139 15.65 33.52 -2.83
C ASN A 139 14.84 34.06 -1.61
N PRO A 140 13.50 34.02 -1.68
CA PRO A 140 12.64 34.43 -0.57
C PRO A 140 12.76 33.46 0.61
N GLU A 141 12.76 34.00 1.83
CA GLU A 141 12.57 33.20 3.05
C GLU A 141 11.10 32.83 3.26
N VAL A 142 10.19 33.63 2.73
CA VAL A 142 8.75 33.40 2.78
C VAL A 142 8.12 33.64 1.42
N GLU A 143 7.47 32.63 0.86
CA GLU A 143 6.60 32.80 -0.30
C GLU A 143 5.14 32.97 0.10
N LEU A 144 4.53 34.02 -0.42
CA LEU A 144 3.16 34.42 -0.14
C LEU A 144 2.33 34.30 -1.41
N TYR A 145 1.29 33.49 -1.38
CA TYR A 145 0.51 33.18 -2.57
C TYR A 145 -0.87 33.80 -2.50
N VAL A 146 -1.28 34.45 -3.59
CA VAL A 146 -2.61 35.05 -3.72
C VAL A 146 -3.29 34.51 -4.97
N GLU A 147 -4.41 33.83 -4.80
CA GLU A 147 -5.28 33.45 -5.92
C GLU A 147 -6.47 34.43 -5.98
N ILE A 148 -6.52 35.25 -7.02
CA ILE A 148 -7.60 36.21 -7.29
C ILE A 148 -8.54 35.59 -8.31
N ARG A 149 -9.81 35.46 -7.94
CA ARG A 149 -10.83 34.87 -8.80
C ARG A 149 -12.16 35.58 -8.64
N GLU A 150 -12.66 36.14 -9.74
CA GLU A 150 -13.84 37.02 -9.71
C GLU A 150 -13.69 38.10 -8.61
N ASN A 151 -14.60 38.19 -7.65
CA ASN A 151 -14.55 39.12 -6.52
C ASN A 151 -13.97 38.50 -5.23
N LYS A 152 -13.17 37.43 -5.34
CA LYS A 152 -12.58 36.72 -4.19
C LYS A 152 -11.05 36.68 -4.29
N ALA A 153 -10.37 36.95 -3.18
CA ALA A 153 -8.94 36.76 -3.02
C ALA A 153 -8.69 35.69 -1.96
N LEU A 154 -7.89 34.69 -2.31
CA LEU A 154 -7.44 33.62 -1.42
C LEU A 154 -5.96 33.80 -1.10
N PHE A 155 -5.64 33.93 0.18
CA PHE A 155 -4.29 34.14 0.70
C PHE A 155 -3.81 32.86 1.39
N TYR A 156 -2.68 32.31 0.95
CA TYR A 156 -2.08 31.11 1.54
C TYR A 156 -0.55 31.13 1.44
N THR A 157 0.10 30.34 2.30
CA THR A 157 1.57 30.20 2.35
C THR A 157 2.00 28.74 2.19
N GLU A 158 1.14 27.79 2.54
CA GLU A 158 1.42 26.36 2.50
C GLU A 158 0.77 25.73 1.25
N ILE A 159 1.53 24.91 0.53
CA ILE A 159 1.03 24.06 -0.57
C ILE A 159 1.39 22.62 -0.23
N ILE A 160 0.38 21.82 0.12
CA ILE A 160 0.54 20.40 0.39
C ILE A 160 0.20 19.65 -0.89
N GLU A 161 1.17 18.91 -1.43
CA GLU A 161 0.97 18.09 -2.61
C GLU A 161 -0.02 16.95 -2.36
N GLY A 162 -0.99 16.83 -3.25
CA GLY A 162 -1.92 15.71 -3.30
C GLY A 162 -1.37 14.55 -4.15
N PRO A 163 -2.09 13.43 -4.27
CA PRO A 163 -1.66 12.31 -5.11
C PRO A 163 -1.66 12.65 -6.62
N GLY A 164 -2.37 13.71 -7.03
CA GLY A 164 -2.65 13.99 -8.43
C GLY A 164 -3.49 12.88 -9.07
N GLY A 165 -3.23 12.61 -10.36
CA GLY A 165 -3.89 11.54 -11.09
C GLY A 165 -5.38 11.81 -11.36
N LEU A 166 -6.16 10.74 -11.44
CA LEU A 166 -7.58 10.75 -11.79
C LEU A 166 -8.46 10.41 -10.58
N PRO A 167 -9.71 10.91 -10.52
CA PRO A 167 -10.66 10.54 -9.48
C PRO A 167 -10.92 9.04 -9.47
N LEU A 168 -10.97 8.46 -8.27
CA LEU A 168 -11.18 7.03 -8.07
C LEU A 168 -12.54 6.58 -8.66
N GLY A 169 -12.52 5.51 -9.45
CA GLY A 169 -13.68 4.95 -10.16
C GLY A 169 -13.86 5.44 -11.60
N SER A 170 -12.99 6.33 -12.08
CA SER A 170 -13.06 6.82 -13.47
C SER A 170 -12.51 5.85 -14.51
N GLU A 171 -11.65 4.91 -14.12
CA GLU A 171 -10.98 3.96 -15.03
C GLU A 171 -11.28 2.50 -14.64
N GLY A 172 -12.55 2.20 -14.36
CA GLY A 172 -13.02 0.85 -14.08
C GLY A 172 -12.54 0.30 -12.74
N LYS A 173 -12.35 -1.03 -12.66
CA LYS A 173 -12.04 -1.73 -11.40
C LYS A 173 -11.10 -2.90 -11.62
N VAL A 174 -10.16 -3.05 -10.69
CA VAL A 174 -9.11 -4.08 -10.70
C VAL A 174 -9.05 -4.78 -9.34
N LEU A 175 -8.48 -5.99 -9.32
CA LEU A 175 -8.17 -6.74 -8.10
C LEU A 175 -6.65 -6.77 -7.90
N ALA A 176 -6.14 -6.12 -6.86
CA ALA A 176 -4.71 -6.09 -6.57
C ALA A 176 -4.30 -7.22 -5.61
N LEU A 177 -3.30 -8.00 -6.02
CA LEU A 177 -2.69 -9.03 -5.20
C LEU A 177 -1.72 -8.37 -4.21
N VAL A 178 -2.11 -8.27 -2.94
CA VAL A 178 -1.33 -7.60 -1.90
C VAL A 178 -0.79 -8.62 -0.91
N SER A 179 0.52 -8.83 -0.92
CA SER A 179 1.23 -9.78 -0.05
C SER A 179 1.59 -9.23 1.33
N GLY A 180 1.45 -7.90 1.53
CA GLY A 180 1.94 -7.18 2.71
C GLY A 180 3.42 -6.81 2.68
N GLY A 181 4.16 -7.22 1.64
CA GLY A 181 5.49 -6.69 1.33
C GLY A 181 5.44 -5.24 0.84
N ILE A 182 6.60 -4.64 0.58
CA ILE A 182 6.72 -3.21 0.23
C ILE A 182 6.05 -2.89 -1.13
N ASP A 183 6.21 -3.77 -2.11
CA ASP A 183 5.95 -3.46 -3.52
C ASP A 183 4.45 -3.52 -3.86
N SER A 184 3.75 -4.57 -3.42
CA SER A 184 2.35 -4.80 -3.81
C SER A 184 1.35 -3.72 -3.36
N PRO A 185 1.46 -3.11 -2.17
CA PRO A 185 0.64 -1.95 -1.81
C PRO A 185 0.92 -0.72 -2.69
N VAL A 186 2.19 -0.51 -3.10
CA VAL A 186 2.56 0.61 -3.98
C VAL A 186 1.93 0.43 -5.36
N ALA A 187 1.99 -0.77 -5.94
CA ALA A 187 1.34 -1.08 -7.20
C ALA A 187 -0.18 -0.84 -7.16
N ALA A 188 -0.84 -1.30 -6.08
CA ALA A 188 -2.25 -1.04 -5.85
C ALA A 188 -2.56 0.47 -5.77
N TRP A 189 -1.75 1.23 -5.02
CA TRP A 189 -1.91 2.68 -4.89
C TRP A 189 -1.72 3.41 -6.23
N MET A 190 -0.77 2.98 -7.07
CA MET A 190 -0.57 3.55 -8.41
C MET A 190 -1.78 3.35 -9.32
N MET A 191 -2.47 2.21 -9.21
CA MET A 191 -3.71 1.96 -9.93
C MET A 191 -4.86 2.85 -9.44
N MET A 192 -4.97 3.05 -8.13
CA MET A 192 -5.93 4.02 -7.58
C MET A 192 -5.64 5.44 -8.07
N ARG A 193 -4.36 5.83 -8.17
CA ARG A 193 -3.94 7.13 -8.73
C ARG A 193 -4.31 7.30 -10.20
N ARG A 194 -4.36 6.21 -10.97
CA ARG A 194 -4.88 6.22 -12.34
C ARG A 194 -6.40 6.08 -12.42
N GLY A 195 -7.12 6.22 -11.30
CA GLY A 195 -8.58 6.29 -11.29
C GLY A 195 -9.30 4.93 -11.24
N ALA A 196 -8.57 3.81 -11.11
CA ALA A 196 -9.20 2.50 -10.99
C ALA A 196 -9.70 2.26 -9.56
N HIS A 197 -10.92 1.74 -9.40
CA HIS A 197 -11.31 1.13 -8.14
C HIS A 197 -10.43 -0.09 -7.88
N VAL A 198 -9.86 -0.20 -6.69
CA VAL A 198 -9.00 -1.33 -6.31
C VAL A 198 -9.66 -2.09 -5.17
N ASP A 199 -10.04 -3.33 -5.46
CA ASP A 199 -10.26 -4.36 -4.44
C ASP A 199 -8.92 -5.09 -4.20
N VAL A 200 -8.76 -5.72 -3.05
CA VAL A 200 -7.54 -6.43 -2.65
C VAL A 200 -7.79 -7.92 -2.60
N PHE A 201 -6.85 -8.71 -3.11
CA PHE A 201 -6.75 -10.14 -2.89
C PHE A 201 -5.53 -10.43 -2.03
N TYR A 202 -5.73 -11.13 -0.92
CA TYR A 202 -4.66 -11.63 -0.08
C TYR A 202 -4.75 -13.16 0.03
N CYS A 203 -3.66 -13.81 -0.36
CA CYS A 203 -3.46 -15.25 -0.29
C CYS A 203 -2.73 -15.57 1.02
N ASN A 204 -3.48 -16.06 2.01
CA ASN A 204 -2.94 -16.30 3.34
C ASN A 204 -2.20 -17.64 3.40
N LEU A 205 -0.93 -17.59 3.76
CA LEU A 205 -0.06 -18.76 3.97
C LEU A 205 0.47 -18.88 5.40
N GLY A 206 0.24 -17.88 6.26
CA GLY A 206 0.96 -17.73 7.53
C GLY A 206 0.05 -17.62 8.76
N GLY A 207 -1.12 -18.24 8.70
CA GLY A 207 -2.05 -18.29 9.84
C GLY A 207 -2.71 -16.95 10.17
N THR A 208 -3.18 -16.82 11.41
CA THR A 208 -3.93 -15.64 11.87
C THR A 208 -3.00 -14.47 12.12
N LEU A 209 -1.76 -14.71 12.55
CA LEU A 209 -0.80 -13.65 12.80
C LEU A 209 -0.38 -12.95 11.50
N ALA A 210 -0.02 -13.71 10.46
CA ALA A 210 0.29 -13.14 9.13
C ALA A 210 -0.86 -12.32 8.60
N LEU A 211 -2.07 -12.91 8.64
CA LEU A 211 -3.29 -12.24 8.20
C LEU A 211 -3.46 -10.90 8.90
N ARG A 212 -3.34 -10.86 10.23
CA ARG A 212 -3.48 -9.61 11.00
C ARG A 212 -2.46 -8.55 10.54
N LEU A 213 -1.18 -8.92 10.39
CA LEU A 213 -0.13 -7.99 9.96
C LEU A 213 -0.35 -7.46 8.54
N VAL A 214 -0.71 -8.33 7.59
CA VAL A 214 -1.00 -7.93 6.21
C VAL A 214 -2.23 -7.03 6.15
N LEU A 215 -3.28 -7.34 6.91
CA LEU A 215 -4.49 -6.52 6.93
C LEU A 215 -4.24 -5.11 7.50
N GLU A 216 -3.26 -4.92 8.38
CA GLU A 216 -2.84 -3.58 8.81
C GLU A 216 -2.21 -2.78 7.65
N VAL A 217 -1.37 -3.42 6.83
CA VAL A 217 -0.83 -2.81 5.60
C VAL A 217 -1.96 -2.46 4.64
N VAL A 218 -2.90 -3.38 4.42
CA VAL A 218 -4.08 -3.17 3.58
C VAL A 218 -4.97 -2.05 4.13
N ARG A 219 -5.13 -1.93 5.46
CA ARG A 219 -5.88 -0.85 6.09
C ARG A 219 -5.28 0.52 5.79
N VAL A 220 -3.95 0.65 5.87
CA VAL A 220 -3.25 1.90 5.50
C VAL A 220 -3.42 2.19 4.02
N LEU A 221 -3.19 1.21 3.15
CA LEU A 221 -3.41 1.34 1.71
C LEU A 221 -4.83 1.83 1.38
N LEU A 222 -5.86 1.17 1.94
CA LEU A 222 -7.25 1.50 1.67
C LEU A 222 -7.71 2.80 2.34
N SER A 223 -6.93 3.39 3.26
CA SER A 223 -7.20 4.72 3.78
C SER A 223 -7.14 5.82 2.71
N TRP A 224 -6.52 5.54 1.56
CA TRP A 224 -6.47 6.42 0.39
C TRP A 224 -7.70 6.29 -0.53
N SER A 225 -8.54 5.26 -0.35
CA SER A 225 -9.62 4.92 -1.27
C SER A 225 -10.92 5.73 -1.07
N TYR A 226 -10.82 7.02 -0.77
CA TYR A 226 -12.00 7.89 -0.63
C TYR A 226 -12.90 7.83 -1.87
N GLY A 227 -14.22 7.77 -1.67
CA GLY A 227 -15.23 7.54 -2.71
C GLY A 227 -15.54 6.07 -2.96
N TYR A 228 -14.81 5.13 -2.34
CA TYR A 228 -14.96 3.69 -2.57
C TYR A 228 -14.82 2.86 -1.28
N ASN A 229 -15.82 2.01 -1.02
CA ASN A 229 -15.76 1.01 0.04
C ASN A 229 -15.18 -0.30 -0.51
N ALA A 230 -13.86 -0.30 -0.69
CA ALA A 230 -13.10 -1.40 -1.26
C ALA A 230 -13.33 -2.73 -0.52
N ARG A 231 -13.20 -3.83 -1.25
CA ARG A 231 -13.28 -5.19 -0.72
C ARG A 231 -11.89 -5.77 -0.55
N VAL A 232 -11.71 -6.53 0.52
CA VAL A 232 -10.54 -7.35 0.79
C VAL A 232 -11.01 -8.80 0.74
N VAL A 233 -10.54 -9.52 -0.26
CA VAL A 233 -10.79 -10.94 -0.48
C VAL A 233 -9.60 -11.71 0.10
N VAL A 234 -9.84 -12.45 1.17
CA VAL A 234 -8.84 -13.27 1.85
C VAL A 234 -9.10 -14.73 1.48
N ALA A 235 -8.13 -15.39 0.87
CA ALA A 235 -8.15 -16.81 0.55
C ALA A 235 -7.19 -17.57 1.47
N ASP A 236 -7.55 -18.77 1.91
CA ASP A 236 -6.59 -19.72 2.48
C ASP A 236 -5.84 -20.40 1.33
N CYS A 237 -4.53 -20.22 1.30
CA CYS A 237 -3.65 -20.76 0.26
C CYS A 237 -2.76 -21.90 0.76
N GLY A 238 -2.95 -22.37 2.01
CA GLY A 238 -2.26 -23.56 2.51
C GLY A 238 -2.40 -24.79 1.59
N PRO A 239 -3.60 -25.09 1.04
CA PRO A 239 -3.79 -26.16 0.07
C PRO A 239 -2.95 -25.99 -1.19
N LEU A 240 -2.81 -24.77 -1.72
CA LEU A 240 -1.98 -24.48 -2.89
C LEU A 240 -0.50 -24.80 -2.61
N ALA A 241 0.02 -24.34 -1.48
CA ALA A 241 1.39 -24.61 -1.07
C ALA A 241 1.66 -26.12 -0.92
N ARG A 242 0.67 -26.87 -0.41
CA ARG A 242 0.76 -28.33 -0.26
C ARG A 242 0.72 -29.05 -1.61
N ALA A 243 -0.17 -28.65 -2.50
CA ALA A 243 -0.30 -29.21 -3.84
C ALA A 243 1.02 -29.05 -4.62
N ILE A 244 1.63 -27.86 -4.55
CA ILE A 244 2.91 -27.58 -5.21
C ILE A 244 4.03 -28.45 -4.65
N ARG A 245 4.18 -28.53 -3.32
CA ARG A 245 5.25 -29.33 -2.69
C ARG A 245 5.17 -30.82 -3.01
N ARG A 246 3.97 -31.35 -3.23
CA ARG A 246 3.73 -32.78 -3.52
C ARG A 246 3.72 -33.12 -5.00
N GLY A 247 3.24 -32.20 -5.84
CA GLY A 247 2.94 -32.46 -7.25
C GLY A 247 3.89 -31.78 -8.24
N VAL A 248 4.77 -30.89 -7.80
CA VAL A 248 5.63 -30.10 -8.69
C VAL A 248 7.10 -30.24 -8.29
N ARG A 249 7.97 -30.36 -9.29
CA ARG A 249 9.44 -30.36 -9.11
C ARG A 249 9.90 -29.12 -8.34
N GLU A 250 10.82 -29.29 -7.39
CA GLU A 250 11.26 -28.22 -6.48
C GLU A 250 11.78 -26.98 -7.21
N GLU A 251 12.54 -27.15 -8.29
CA GLU A 251 13.06 -26.05 -9.11
C GLU A 251 11.97 -25.16 -9.72
N LEU A 252 10.74 -25.65 -9.85
CA LEU A 252 9.59 -24.92 -10.41
C LEU A 252 8.69 -24.28 -9.35
N TRP A 253 8.89 -24.51 -8.05
CA TRP A 253 7.98 -24.07 -6.99
C TRP A 253 7.64 -22.57 -7.03
N ASN A 254 8.61 -21.70 -7.30
CA ASN A 254 8.37 -20.26 -7.36
C ASN A 254 7.47 -19.86 -8.55
N ILE A 255 7.65 -20.50 -9.70
CA ILE A 255 6.82 -20.29 -10.90
C ILE A 255 5.43 -20.89 -10.65
N ALA A 256 5.37 -22.10 -10.08
CA ALA A 256 4.13 -22.80 -9.77
C ALA A 256 3.26 -22.04 -8.79
N PHE A 257 3.84 -21.51 -7.71
CA PHE A 257 3.12 -20.70 -6.73
C PHE A 257 2.55 -19.43 -7.35
N LYS A 258 3.35 -18.74 -8.16
CA LYS A 258 2.90 -17.53 -8.85
C LYS A 258 1.77 -17.82 -9.84
N ARG A 259 1.91 -18.90 -10.62
CA ARG A 259 0.89 -19.38 -11.55
C ARG A 259 -0.41 -19.69 -10.81
N ALA A 260 -0.34 -20.48 -9.74
CA ALA A 260 -1.52 -20.83 -8.94
C ALA A 260 -2.17 -19.59 -8.28
N LEU A 261 -1.35 -18.65 -7.80
CA LEU A 261 -1.81 -17.39 -7.25
C LEU A 261 -2.55 -16.54 -8.28
N TYR A 262 -2.06 -16.47 -9.52
CA TYR A 262 -2.73 -15.77 -10.61
C TYR A 262 -4.08 -16.42 -10.94
N LEU A 263 -4.12 -17.75 -11.08
CA LEU A 263 -5.36 -18.48 -11.36
C LEU A 263 -6.40 -18.24 -10.26
N ALA A 264 -6.02 -18.35 -8.99
CA ALA A 264 -6.90 -18.06 -7.85
C ALA A 264 -7.37 -16.60 -7.85
N ALA A 265 -6.48 -15.65 -8.17
CA ALA A 265 -6.83 -14.24 -8.25
C ALA A 265 -7.78 -13.92 -9.42
N VAL A 266 -7.66 -14.62 -10.57
CA VAL A 266 -8.58 -14.48 -11.70
C VAL A 266 -9.99 -14.91 -11.30
N GLU A 267 -10.14 -16.04 -10.60
CA GLU A 267 -11.44 -16.46 -10.09
C GLU A 267 -12.01 -15.45 -9.07
N ALA A 268 -11.19 -14.99 -8.13
CA ALA A 268 -11.58 -13.95 -7.18
C ALA A 268 -11.95 -12.62 -7.87
N ALA A 269 -11.25 -12.24 -8.95
CA ALA A 269 -11.50 -11.02 -9.71
C ALA A 269 -12.88 -11.04 -10.36
N ARG A 270 -13.30 -12.20 -10.90
CA ARG A 270 -14.65 -12.39 -11.44
C ARG A 270 -15.72 -12.18 -10.37
N MET A 271 -15.52 -12.72 -9.16
CA MET A 271 -16.46 -12.55 -8.04
C MET A 271 -16.67 -11.07 -7.67
N VAL A 272 -15.59 -10.29 -7.66
CA VAL A 272 -15.67 -8.86 -7.36
C VAL A 272 -16.02 -8.00 -8.58
N LYS A 273 -16.13 -8.59 -9.77
CA LYS A 273 -16.35 -7.96 -11.09
C LYS A 273 -15.21 -7.02 -11.50
N ALA A 274 -13.97 -7.38 -11.20
CA ALA A 274 -12.78 -6.68 -11.67
C ALA A 274 -12.41 -7.12 -13.10
N THR A 275 -11.87 -6.20 -13.89
CA THR A 275 -11.53 -6.43 -15.31
C THR A 275 -10.08 -6.83 -15.50
N ALA A 276 -9.23 -6.62 -14.49
CA ALA A 276 -7.82 -6.96 -14.51
C ALA A 276 -7.32 -7.29 -13.09
N ILE A 277 -6.22 -8.04 -13.02
CA ILE A 277 -5.46 -8.22 -11.77
C ILE A 277 -4.23 -7.32 -11.76
N VAL A 278 -3.77 -6.94 -10.57
CA VAL A 278 -2.59 -6.06 -10.39
C VAL A 278 -1.60 -6.73 -9.47
N THR A 279 -0.32 -6.68 -9.84
CA THR A 279 0.77 -7.24 -9.05
C THR A 279 1.87 -6.21 -8.80
N GLY A 280 2.56 -6.34 -7.66
CA GLY A 280 3.74 -5.53 -7.33
C GLY A 280 5.05 -6.07 -7.90
N GLU A 281 5.04 -6.64 -9.10
CA GLU A 281 6.25 -7.22 -9.71
C GLU A 281 7.08 -6.17 -10.42
N SER A 282 8.41 -6.26 -10.26
CA SER A 282 9.42 -5.45 -10.93
C SER A 282 10.42 -6.33 -11.68
N LEU A 283 10.79 -5.95 -12.91
CA LEU A 283 11.59 -6.81 -13.77
C LEU A 283 13.01 -6.97 -13.21
N GLY A 284 13.46 -8.22 -13.07
CA GLY A 284 14.84 -8.53 -12.67
C GLY A 284 15.13 -8.44 -11.16
N GLN A 285 14.12 -8.18 -10.32
CA GLN A 285 14.32 -8.09 -8.87
C GLN A 285 14.48 -9.46 -8.17
N VAL A 286 13.79 -10.50 -8.63
CA VAL A 286 13.92 -11.87 -8.11
C VAL A 286 13.85 -12.90 -9.25
N SER A 287 14.29 -14.14 -8.98
CA SER A 287 14.34 -15.23 -9.97
C SER A 287 13.01 -15.53 -10.66
N SER A 288 11.88 -15.29 -9.97
CA SER A 288 10.53 -15.49 -10.51
C SER A 288 10.02 -14.30 -11.34
N GLN A 289 10.78 -13.21 -11.44
CA GLN A 289 10.40 -11.96 -12.13
C GLN A 289 11.36 -11.67 -13.31
N THR A 290 11.83 -12.73 -13.98
CA THR A 290 12.43 -12.61 -15.32
C THR A 290 11.33 -12.52 -16.38
N LEU A 291 11.67 -11.98 -17.55
CA LEU A 291 10.71 -11.88 -18.66
C LEU A 291 10.13 -13.25 -19.05
N GLN A 292 10.98 -14.29 -19.06
CA GLN A 292 10.58 -15.66 -19.39
C GLN A 292 9.65 -16.26 -18.32
N ALA A 293 9.93 -16.01 -17.03
CA ALA A 293 9.05 -16.48 -15.96
C ALA A 293 7.69 -15.77 -16.01
N LEU A 294 7.66 -14.44 -16.24
CA LEU A 294 6.42 -13.67 -16.37
C LEU A 294 5.58 -14.15 -17.55
N ALA A 295 6.21 -14.35 -18.72
CA ALA A 295 5.54 -14.87 -19.90
C ALA A 295 4.94 -16.27 -19.65
N ALA A 296 5.68 -17.15 -18.96
CA ALA A 296 5.20 -18.49 -18.65
C ALA A 296 4.01 -18.50 -17.68
N VAL A 297 4.06 -17.71 -16.60
CA VAL A 297 2.95 -17.69 -15.61
C VAL A 297 1.66 -17.05 -16.16
N GLU A 298 1.75 -16.20 -17.18
CA GLU A 298 0.60 -15.59 -17.86
C GLU A 298 -0.04 -16.48 -18.92
N GLN A 299 0.62 -17.56 -19.35
CA GLN A 299 0.16 -18.37 -20.46
C GLN A 299 -1.28 -18.87 -20.23
N GLY A 300 -2.20 -18.57 -21.16
CA GLY A 300 -3.61 -18.99 -21.05
C GLY A 300 -4.45 -18.23 -20.01
N ILE A 301 -3.96 -17.13 -19.44
CA ILE A 301 -4.77 -16.19 -18.66
C ILE A 301 -5.28 -15.09 -19.58
N ASP A 302 -6.60 -15.06 -19.82
CA ASP A 302 -7.23 -14.05 -20.67
C ASP A 302 -7.42 -12.70 -19.97
N MET A 303 -7.33 -12.67 -18.64
CA MET A 303 -7.50 -11.44 -17.85
C MET A 303 -6.20 -10.64 -17.81
N PRO A 304 -6.19 -9.34 -18.13
CA PRO A 304 -4.98 -8.53 -18.10
C PRO A 304 -4.29 -8.54 -16.72
N VAL A 305 -2.98 -8.73 -16.72
CA VAL A 305 -2.11 -8.63 -15.54
C VAL A 305 -1.33 -7.32 -15.60
N LEU A 306 -1.70 -6.37 -14.74
CA LEU A 306 -1.08 -5.05 -14.70
C LEU A 306 0.09 -5.03 -13.71
N ARG A 307 1.23 -4.49 -14.16
CA ARG A 307 2.48 -4.40 -13.39
C ARG A 307 2.99 -2.96 -13.32
N PRO A 308 2.41 -2.11 -12.45
CA PRO A 308 2.78 -0.70 -12.36
C PRO A 308 4.26 -0.46 -12.05
N LEU A 309 4.94 -1.44 -11.42
CA LEU A 309 6.32 -1.33 -10.96
C LEU A 309 7.35 -1.95 -11.92
N ILE A 310 6.93 -2.46 -13.08
CA ILE A 310 7.76 -3.33 -13.92
C ILE A 310 9.12 -2.72 -14.33
N GLY A 311 9.19 -1.39 -14.44
CA GLY A 311 10.39 -0.64 -14.79
C GLY A 311 10.91 0.29 -13.69
N MET A 312 10.45 0.11 -12.44
CA MET A 312 10.88 0.93 -11.30
C MET A 312 11.99 0.24 -10.51
N ASP A 313 12.93 1.03 -10.00
CA ASP A 313 13.93 0.54 -9.06
C ASP A 313 13.40 0.48 -7.61
N LYS A 314 14.19 -0.15 -6.74
CA LYS A 314 13.80 -0.37 -5.33
C LYS A 314 13.69 0.93 -4.55
N ASP A 315 14.53 1.93 -4.83
CA ASP A 315 14.53 3.19 -4.09
C ASP A 315 13.31 4.03 -4.46
N GLU A 316 12.90 4.02 -5.72
CA GLU A 316 11.66 4.63 -6.18
C GLU A 316 10.43 3.99 -5.51
N ILE A 317 10.39 2.66 -5.43
CA ILE A 317 9.31 1.92 -4.77
C ILE A 317 9.28 2.25 -3.27
N VAL A 318 10.43 2.27 -2.59
CA VAL A 318 10.53 2.58 -1.16
C VAL A 318 10.05 4.01 -0.87
N LYS A 319 10.45 5.00 -1.68
CA LYS A 319 9.97 6.39 -1.54
C LYS A 319 8.45 6.47 -1.67
N LEU A 320 7.86 5.71 -2.60
CA LEU A 320 6.41 5.63 -2.72
C LEU A 320 5.77 4.92 -1.52
N ALA A 321 6.33 3.81 -1.04
CA ALA A 321 5.80 3.10 0.14
C ALA A 321 5.82 3.98 1.40
N GLN A 322 6.86 4.81 1.56
CA GLN A 322 6.94 5.81 2.62
C GLN A 322 5.86 6.89 2.46
N ARG A 323 5.66 7.41 1.24
CA ARG A 323 4.59 8.37 0.93
C ARG A 323 3.20 7.82 1.21
N VAL A 324 2.96 6.56 0.86
CA VAL A 324 1.67 5.87 1.10
C VAL A 324 1.48 5.55 2.59
N GLY A 325 2.58 5.40 3.33
CA GLY A 325 2.60 5.06 4.76
C GLY A 325 2.67 3.55 5.05
N THR A 326 2.92 2.72 4.03
CA THR A 326 2.93 1.25 4.17
C THR A 326 4.31 0.68 4.50
N TYR A 327 5.39 1.45 4.30
CA TYR A 327 6.77 0.98 4.45
C TYR A 327 7.06 0.33 5.82
N GLU A 328 6.83 1.06 6.92
CA GLU A 328 7.15 0.60 8.27
C GLU A 328 6.40 -0.67 8.70
N LEU A 329 5.17 -0.83 8.24
CA LEU A 329 4.39 -2.03 8.49
C LEU A 329 4.93 -3.18 7.64
N SER A 330 5.14 -2.93 6.34
CA SER A 330 5.61 -3.94 5.38
C SER A 330 7.00 -4.49 5.74
N ALA A 331 7.90 -3.63 6.23
CA ALA A 331 9.26 -4.01 6.63
C ALA A 331 9.31 -4.93 7.87
N LYS A 332 8.23 -4.97 8.67
CA LYS A 332 8.13 -5.83 9.87
C LYS A 332 7.57 -7.22 9.57
N LEU A 333 7.02 -7.44 8.38
CA LEU A 333 6.47 -8.74 8.03
C LEU A 333 7.60 -9.75 7.80
N PRO A 334 7.50 -10.97 8.37
CA PRO A 334 8.44 -12.03 8.06
C PRO A 334 8.24 -12.53 6.62
N GLU A 335 9.32 -12.94 5.97
CA GLU A 335 9.24 -13.61 4.68
C GLU A 335 8.77 -15.06 4.86
N TYR A 336 7.68 -15.42 4.18
CA TYR A 336 7.11 -16.77 4.23
C TYR A 336 7.74 -17.66 3.17
N CYS A 337 8.78 -18.41 3.54
CA CYS A 337 9.54 -19.26 2.62
C CYS A 337 8.90 -20.63 2.29
N ALA A 338 7.63 -20.85 2.63
CA ALA A 338 6.99 -22.17 2.56
C ALA A 338 6.94 -22.80 1.15
N VAL A 339 7.07 -21.99 0.10
CA VAL A 339 7.01 -22.42 -1.31
C VAL A 339 8.14 -21.78 -2.13
N PHE A 340 9.34 -21.72 -1.55
CA PHE A 340 10.52 -21.14 -2.21
C PHE A 340 11.60 -22.19 -2.44
N SER A 341 11.93 -22.39 -3.71
CA SER A 341 13.02 -23.25 -4.14
C SER A 341 14.38 -22.64 -3.80
N ARG A 342 15.35 -23.48 -3.43
CA ARG A 342 16.76 -23.05 -3.27
C ARG A 342 17.49 -22.84 -4.58
N ARG A 343 17.06 -23.53 -5.64
CA ARG A 343 17.61 -23.43 -6.99
C ARG A 343 16.47 -23.15 -7.96
N PRO A 344 15.82 -21.98 -7.84
CA PRO A 344 14.64 -21.67 -8.62
C PRO A 344 15.01 -21.54 -10.09
N LYS A 345 14.24 -22.22 -10.94
CA LYS A 345 14.26 -22.02 -12.38
C LYS A 345 13.73 -20.63 -12.72
N LYS A 346 14.34 -19.97 -13.70
CA LYS A 346 14.00 -18.61 -14.15
C LYS A 346 13.13 -18.57 -15.40
N TRP A 347 12.59 -19.71 -15.82
CA TRP A 347 11.76 -19.91 -17.00
C TRP A 347 11.01 -21.24 -16.86
N ALA A 348 9.91 -21.40 -17.58
CA ALA A 348 9.21 -22.68 -17.69
C ALA A 348 8.78 -22.90 -19.14
N THR A 349 8.82 -24.16 -19.58
CA THR A 349 8.24 -24.60 -20.85
C THR A 349 6.71 -24.62 -20.76
N ARG A 350 6.05 -24.76 -21.91
CA ARG A 350 4.60 -24.93 -21.95
C ARG A 350 4.16 -26.19 -21.23
N GLU A 351 4.87 -27.29 -21.44
CA GLU A 351 4.58 -28.59 -20.82
C GLU A 351 4.70 -28.49 -19.29
N GLU A 352 5.71 -27.77 -18.79
CA GLU A 352 5.87 -27.50 -17.36
C GLU A 352 4.73 -26.66 -16.77
N ILE A 353 4.20 -25.69 -17.52
CA ILE A 353 3.03 -24.92 -17.10
C ILE A 353 1.78 -25.80 -17.06
N GLU A 354 1.60 -26.70 -18.04
CA GLU A 354 0.48 -27.65 -18.06
C GLU A 354 0.56 -28.65 -16.90
N GLU A 355 1.77 -29.13 -16.55
CA GLU A 355 2.03 -29.95 -15.36
C GLU A 355 1.65 -29.21 -14.07
N ILE A 356 2.07 -27.94 -13.95
CA ILE A 356 1.74 -27.08 -12.81
C ILE A 356 0.22 -26.89 -12.70
N ASP A 357 -0.43 -26.53 -13.80
CA ASP A 357 -1.87 -26.26 -13.84
C ASP A 357 -2.68 -27.49 -13.42
N LEU A 358 -2.25 -28.70 -13.84
CA LEU A 358 -2.86 -29.96 -13.41
C LEU A 358 -2.65 -30.20 -11.92
N ALA A 359 -1.44 -29.98 -11.40
CA ALA A 359 -1.11 -30.22 -10.00
C ALA A 359 -1.85 -29.29 -9.02
N VAL A 360 -2.12 -28.04 -9.42
CA VAL A 360 -2.73 -27.03 -8.52
C VAL A 360 -4.23 -26.83 -8.74
N ARG A 361 -4.83 -27.44 -9.76
CA ARG A 361 -6.23 -27.21 -10.19
C ARG A 361 -7.23 -27.23 -9.02
N ASP A 362 -7.30 -28.34 -8.31
CA ASP A 362 -8.28 -28.54 -7.25
C ASP A 362 -8.06 -27.56 -6.08
N ALA A 363 -6.79 -27.30 -5.76
CA ALA A 363 -6.42 -26.37 -4.70
C ALA A 363 -6.72 -24.90 -5.09
N VAL A 364 -6.64 -24.54 -6.38
CA VAL A 364 -7.08 -23.22 -6.88
C VAL A 364 -8.60 -23.08 -6.74
N GLU A 365 -9.36 -24.10 -7.13
CA GLU A 365 -10.82 -24.09 -6.98
C GLU A 365 -11.24 -23.97 -5.51
N GLU A 366 -10.57 -24.71 -4.62
CA GLU A 366 -10.81 -24.66 -3.18
C GLU A 366 -10.51 -23.25 -2.62
N ALA A 367 -9.35 -22.69 -2.94
CA ALA A 367 -8.95 -21.36 -2.50
C ALA A 367 -9.92 -20.27 -2.98
N ALA A 368 -10.45 -20.40 -4.21
CA ALA A 368 -11.41 -19.47 -4.78
C ALA A 368 -12.83 -19.59 -4.18
N ARG A 369 -13.27 -20.81 -3.82
CA ARG A 369 -14.60 -21.04 -3.23
C ARG A 369 -14.67 -20.62 -1.76
N ASN A 370 -13.58 -20.78 -1.02
CA ASN A 370 -13.54 -20.56 0.43
C ASN A 370 -12.94 -19.21 0.82
N VAL A 371 -13.32 -18.13 0.10
CA VAL A 371 -12.82 -16.79 0.40
C VAL A 371 -13.64 -16.06 1.45
N LYS A 372 -12.95 -15.31 2.31
CA LYS A 372 -13.57 -14.32 3.21
C LYS A 372 -13.51 -12.95 2.56
N VAL A 373 -14.66 -12.30 2.39
CA VAL A 373 -14.74 -10.92 1.89
C VAL A 373 -15.01 -9.96 3.04
N VAL A 374 -14.17 -8.95 3.19
CA VAL A 374 -14.29 -7.88 4.20
C VAL A 374 -14.26 -6.53 3.51
N ARG A 375 -15.14 -5.62 3.90
CA ARG A 375 -15.15 -4.27 3.31
C ARG A 375 -14.25 -3.34 4.10
N ARG A 376 -13.70 -2.31 3.45
CA ARG A 376 -12.84 -1.27 4.07
C ARG A 376 -13.41 -0.76 5.39
N ARG A 377 -14.70 -0.42 5.42
CA ARG A 377 -15.36 0.14 6.62
C ARG A 377 -15.43 -0.85 7.80
N GLU A 378 -15.42 -2.14 7.52
CA GLU A 378 -15.48 -3.23 8.52
C GLU A 378 -14.08 -3.76 8.87
N LEU A 379 -13.06 -3.38 8.10
CA LEU A 379 -11.71 -3.94 8.20
C LEU A 379 -11.08 -3.74 9.57
N GLY A 380 -11.28 -2.57 10.20
CA GLY A 380 -10.76 -2.32 11.55
C GLY A 380 -11.35 -3.26 12.60
N VAL A 381 -12.67 -3.50 12.55
CA VAL A 381 -13.35 -4.43 13.45
C VAL A 381 -12.88 -5.86 13.20
N TYR A 382 -12.74 -6.24 11.93
CA TYR A 382 -12.25 -7.57 11.58
C TYR A 382 -10.83 -7.82 12.09
N ILE A 383 -9.90 -6.87 11.89
CA ILE A 383 -8.53 -6.97 12.41
C ILE A 383 -8.51 -7.15 13.92
N GLN A 384 -9.35 -6.39 14.64
CA GLN A 384 -9.46 -6.50 16.10
C GLN A 384 -10.02 -7.86 16.56
N SER A 385 -10.88 -8.49 15.76
CA SER A 385 -11.41 -9.82 16.04
C SER A 385 -10.38 -10.95 15.88
N LEU A 386 -9.24 -10.69 15.20
CA LEU A 386 -8.18 -11.67 15.04
C LEU A 386 -7.35 -11.76 16.33
N THR A 387 -7.45 -12.91 16.99
CA THR A 387 -6.72 -13.25 18.22
C THR A 387 -5.59 -14.26 17.92
N PRO A 388 -4.46 -13.82 17.34
CA PRO A 388 -3.32 -14.71 17.17
C PRO A 388 -2.79 -15.14 18.56
N PRO A 389 -2.29 -16.38 18.71
CA PRO A 389 -1.63 -16.80 19.94
C PRO A 389 -0.47 -15.87 20.30
N GLN A 390 -0.37 -15.49 21.57
CA GLN A 390 0.72 -14.67 22.10
C GLN A 390 1.96 -15.53 22.36
N ASP A 391 3.14 -14.93 22.43
CA ASP A 391 4.40 -15.60 22.80
C ASP A 391 4.71 -16.84 21.95
N LEU A 392 4.45 -16.73 20.65
CA LEU A 392 4.78 -17.77 19.67
C LEU A 392 6.28 -17.90 19.43
N GLU A 393 7.04 -16.83 19.63
CA GLU A 393 8.49 -16.83 19.46
C GLU A 393 9.22 -16.91 20.81
N VAL A 394 10.27 -17.73 20.87
CA VAL A 394 11.18 -17.83 22.02
C VAL A 394 12.61 -17.50 21.59
N GLU A 395 13.41 -16.99 22.52
CA GLU A 395 14.84 -16.71 22.27
C GLU A 395 15.70 -17.96 22.37
N GLU A 396 15.35 -18.86 23.29
CA GLU A 396 16.02 -20.15 23.49
C GLU A 396 14.98 -21.27 23.69
N PRO A 397 15.28 -22.53 23.29
CA PRO A 397 14.39 -23.65 23.56
C PRO A 397 14.23 -23.88 25.07
N PRO A 398 13.00 -23.99 25.61
CA PRO A 398 12.80 -24.33 27.01
C PRO A 398 13.42 -25.69 27.38
N PRO A 399 13.86 -25.91 28.64
CA PRO A 399 14.41 -27.18 29.07
C PRO A 399 13.46 -28.36 28.77
N GLY A 400 14.00 -29.40 28.11
CA GLY A 400 13.23 -30.60 27.75
C GLY A 400 12.34 -30.47 26.50
N ALA A 401 12.36 -29.32 25.82
CA ALA A 401 11.63 -29.13 24.57
C ALA A 401 12.20 -30.00 23.44
N VAL A 402 11.32 -30.49 22.57
CA VAL A 402 11.68 -31.13 21.31
C VAL A 402 11.94 -30.04 20.29
N VAL A 403 13.20 -29.88 19.91
CA VAL A 403 13.58 -28.93 18.84
C VAL A 403 13.36 -29.60 17.49
N VAL A 404 12.65 -28.94 16.58
CA VAL A 404 12.27 -29.49 15.28
C VAL A 404 12.76 -28.59 14.15
N ASP A 405 13.58 -29.15 13.26
CA ASP A 405 14.05 -28.52 12.05
C ASP A 405 13.08 -28.77 10.89
N LEU A 406 12.54 -27.69 10.30
CA LEU A 406 11.63 -27.73 9.15
C LEU A 406 12.35 -27.53 7.80
N ARG A 407 13.69 -27.50 7.80
CA ARG A 407 14.51 -27.32 6.59
C ARG A 407 14.68 -28.62 5.81
N ASP A 408 15.25 -28.48 4.61
CA ASP A 408 15.62 -29.63 3.78
C ASP A 408 16.67 -30.53 4.47
N GLU A 409 16.70 -31.80 4.06
CA GLU A 409 17.61 -32.82 4.60
C GLU A 409 19.09 -32.43 4.46
N GLU A 410 19.46 -31.78 3.35
CA GLU A 410 20.84 -31.35 3.09
C GLU A 410 21.29 -30.30 4.12
N SER A 411 20.43 -29.33 4.41
CA SER A 411 20.67 -28.27 5.40
C SER A 411 20.81 -28.83 6.79
N TYR A 412 19.89 -29.72 7.17
CA TYR A 412 19.92 -30.38 8.45
C TYR A 412 21.23 -31.17 8.62
N ARG A 413 21.65 -31.94 7.60
CA ARG A 413 22.93 -32.68 7.64
C ARG A 413 24.15 -31.77 7.72
N ARG A 414 24.15 -30.62 7.04
CA ARG A 414 25.25 -29.66 7.10
C ARG A 414 25.39 -29.07 8.50
N TRP A 415 24.28 -28.65 9.12
CA TRP A 415 24.25 -28.16 10.49
C TRP A 415 22.81 -28.05 11.01
N HIS A 416 22.59 -28.42 12.27
CA HIS A 416 21.32 -28.24 12.98
C HIS A 416 21.57 -27.96 14.46
N LEU A 417 20.56 -27.41 15.16
CA LEU A 417 20.63 -27.22 16.61
C LEU A 417 20.85 -28.57 17.32
N PRO A 418 21.68 -28.62 18.38
CA PRO A 418 21.96 -29.86 19.09
C PRO A 418 20.68 -30.58 19.55
N GLY A 419 20.55 -31.87 19.20
CA GLY A 419 19.41 -32.70 19.57
C GLY A 419 18.12 -32.40 18.79
N ALA A 420 18.17 -31.53 17.77
CA ALA A 420 17.01 -31.28 16.91
C ALA A 420 16.64 -32.53 16.10
N VAL A 421 15.34 -32.73 15.86
CA VAL A 421 14.83 -33.72 14.91
C VAL A 421 14.34 -33.02 13.65
N ARG A 422 14.49 -33.66 12.48
CA ARG A 422 14.05 -33.10 11.20
C ARG A 422 12.70 -33.67 10.78
N THR A 423 11.83 -32.83 10.22
CA THR A 423 10.57 -33.27 9.59
C THR A 423 10.17 -32.32 8.47
N ASP A 424 9.48 -32.84 7.45
CA ASP A 424 8.86 -32.01 6.44
C ASP A 424 7.66 -31.23 7.03
N PRO A 425 7.38 -30.00 6.55
CA PRO A 425 6.30 -29.18 7.11
C PRO A 425 4.91 -29.85 7.02
N ASP A 426 4.71 -30.72 6.03
CA ASP A 426 3.45 -31.48 5.89
C ASP A 426 3.31 -32.64 6.89
N ASP A 427 4.42 -33.10 7.47
CA ASP A 427 4.47 -34.27 8.35
C ASP A 427 4.56 -33.88 9.83
N VAL A 428 4.52 -32.58 10.15
CA VAL A 428 4.64 -32.07 11.51
C VAL A 428 3.59 -32.67 12.43
N LEU A 429 2.33 -32.78 11.98
CA LEU A 429 1.27 -33.35 12.81
C LEU A 429 1.54 -34.82 13.13
N SER A 430 1.99 -35.60 12.14
CA SER A 430 2.38 -36.99 12.32
C SER A 430 3.59 -37.15 13.26
N LEU A 431 4.56 -36.22 13.19
CA LEU A 431 5.68 -36.19 14.11
C LEU A 431 5.21 -35.97 15.56
N VAL A 432 4.35 -34.97 15.77
CA VAL A 432 3.82 -34.61 17.09
C VAL A 432 2.97 -35.74 17.67
N ASP A 433 2.14 -36.37 16.84
CA ASP A 433 1.31 -37.51 17.26
C ASP A 433 2.16 -38.71 17.68
N ARG A 434 3.28 -38.95 16.99
CA ARG A 434 4.24 -40.02 17.32
C ARG A 434 5.04 -39.72 18.59
N LEU A 435 5.44 -38.46 18.81
CA LEU A 435 6.31 -38.07 19.92
C LEU A 435 5.56 -37.67 21.21
N GLY A 436 4.25 -37.46 21.12
CA GLY A 436 3.36 -37.12 22.24
C GLY A 436 2.95 -35.63 22.23
N ARG A 437 1.64 -35.37 22.32
CA ARG A 437 1.06 -34.00 22.28
C ARG A 437 1.26 -33.20 23.56
N ASP A 438 1.63 -33.86 24.66
CA ASP A 438 1.88 -33.29 25.99
C ASP A 438 3.25 -32.61 26.11
N ARG A 439 4.16 -32.89 25.16
CA ARG A 439 5.50 -32.30 25.12
C ARG A 439 5.50 -30.86 24.61
N VAL A 440 6.58 -30.14 24.92
CA VAL A 440 6.85 -28.81 24.38
C VAL A 440 7.66 -28.95 23.10
N TYR A 441 7.24 -28.30 22.02
CA TYR A 441 7.91 -28.32 20.73
C TYR A 441 8.43 -26.92 20.36
N VAL A 442 9.63 -26.84 19.80
CA VAL A 442 10.24 -25.60 19.32
C VAL A 442 10.67 -25.80 17.88
N PHE A 443 10.03 -25.10 16.95
CA PHE A 443 10.27 -25.22 15.51
C PHE A 443 11.19 -24.13 15.02
N TYR A 444 12.01 -24.43 14.02
CA TYR A 444 12.75 -23.41 13.28
C TYR A 444 12.81 -23.73 11.79
N CYS A 445 12.95 -22.68 10.99
CA CYS A 445 13.19 -22.75 9.55
C CYS A 445 14.19 -21.66 9.15
N TYR A 446 14.40 -21.45 7.85
CA TYR A 446 15.36 -20.45 7.34
C TYR A 446 15.08 -19.02 7.84
N SER A 447 13.84 -18.54 7.67
CA SER A 447 13.47 -17.14 7.94
C SER A 447 12.63 -16.96 9.21
N GLY A 448 12.11 -18.04 9.80
CA GLY A 448 11.18 -18.04 10.93
C GLY A 448 9.69 -17.96 10.56
N GLY A 449 9.34 -17.61 9.31
CA GLY A 449 7.93 -17.47 8.90
C GLY A 449 7.14 -18.78 8.95
N LEU A 450 7.72 -19.86 8.41
CA LEU A 450 7.09 -21.18 8.40
C LEU A 450 7.01 -21.80 9.81
N SER A 451 8.06 -21.68 10.62
CA SER A 451 8.04 -22.21 11.98
C SER A 451 7.02 -21.49 12.87
N LEU A 452 6.79 -20.19 12.63
CA LEU A 452 5.76 -19.42 13.31
C LEU A 452 4.35 -19.93 12.97
N ASP A 453 4.08 -20.19 11.69
CA ASP A 453 2.80 -20.73 11.21
C ASP A 453 2.53 -22.14 11.75
N VAL A 454 3.56 -23.00 11.75
CA VAL A 454 3.48 -24.34 12.33
C VAL A 454 3.18 -24.28 13.83
N ALA A 455 3.91 -23.43 14.57
CA ALA A 455 3.68 -23.26 16.00
C ALA A 455 2.26 -22.74 16.29
N GLU A 456 1.77 -21.78 15.50
CA GLU A 456 0.40 -21.27 15.60
C GLU A 456 -0.63 -22.39 15.38
N SER A 457 -0.47 -23.16 14.30
CA SER A 457 -1.38 -24.23 13.91
C SER A 457 -1.46 -25.33 14.97
N LEU A 458 -0.33 -25.73 15.54
CA LEU A 458 -0.27 -26.72 16.62
C LEU A 458 -0.90 -26.21 17.92
N ARG A 459 -0.74 -24.92 18.26
CA ARG A 459 -1.39 -24.33 19.44
C ARG A 459 -2.90 -24.31 19.32
N LYS A 460 -3.45 -24.09 18.12
CA LYS A 460 -4.90 -24.21 17.86
C LYS A 460 -5.42 -25.63 18.11
N LEU A 461 -4.55 -26.63 18.01
CA LEU A 461 -4.84 -28.04 18.32
C LEU A 461 -4.51 -28.42 19.77
N GLY A 462 -4.16 -27.46 20.64
CA GLY A 462 -3.86 -27.68 22.05
C GLY A 462 -2.44 -28.14 22.36
N VAL A 463 -1.52 -28.12 21.39
CA VAL A 463 -0.12 -28.52 21.58
C VAL A 463 0.73 -27.31 21.99
N LYS A 464 1.62 -27.47 22.99
CA LYS A 464 2.57 -26.43 23.39
C LYS A 464 3.71 -26.30 22.38
N ALA A 465 3.52 -25.46 21.36
CA ALA A 465 4.48 -25.23 20.29
C ALA A 465 5.02 -23.78 20.28
N PHE A 466 6.28 -23.60 19.92
CA PHE A 466 6.96 -22.30 19.80
C PHE A 466 7.79 -22.27 18.51
N SER A 467 8.17 -21.08 18.07
CA SER A 467 9.09 -20.81 16.96
C SER A 467 10.36 -20.15 17.50
N ILE A 468 11.51 -20.48 16.92
CA ILE A 468 12.80 -19.84 17.23
C ILE A 468 13.48 -19.35 15.95
N ARG A 469 14.08 -18.15 15.99
CA ARG A 469 14.81 -17.58 14.85
C ARG A 469 16.31 -17.91 14.94
N LEU A 470 16.83 -18.56 13.90
CA LEU A 470 18.22 -19.03 13.84
C LEU A 470 19.28 -17.94 14.06
N TRP A 471 19.03 -16.70 13.61
CA TRP A 471 19.99 -15.60 13.75
C TRP A 471 20.09 -15.03 15.18
N ARG A 472 19.16 -15.35 16.07
CA ARG A 472 19.21 -14.95 17.50
C ARG A 472 19.97 -15.94 18.38
N THR A 473 20.03 -17.21 17.96
CA THR A 473 20.77 -18.27 18.66
C THR A 473 22.28 -18.28 18.37
N SER A 474 22.73 -17.54 17.35
CA SER A 474 24.14 -17.49 16.93
C SER A 474 24.91 -16.38 17.64
N SER A 475 25.18 -16.54 18.93
CA SER A 475 26.30 -15.88 19.62
C SER A 475 27.64 -16.63 19.41
N GLN A 476 27.63 -17.71 18.63
CA GLN A 476 28.84 -18.38 18.14
C GLN A 476 28.79 -18.51 16.62
N GLY A 477 29.84 -17.98 15.97
CA GLY A 477 29.85 -17.70 14.54
C GLY A 477 29.82 -18.92 13.62
N GLN A 478 29.12 -18.76 12.51
CA GLN A 478 29.53 -19.33 11.23
C GLN A 478 28.97 -18.48 10.08
N GLN A 479 29.76 -18.46 9.01
CA GLN A 479 29.74 -17.56 7.86
C GLN A 479 28.35 -17.25 7.29
N ARG A 480 28.16 -15.96 6.99
CA ARG A 480 27.16 -15.49 6.03
C ARG A 480 27.38 -16.21 4.71
N ASP A 481 26.42 -17.05 4.31
CA ASP A 481 26.30 -17.44 2.91
C ASP A 481 25.70 -16.24 2.17
N THR A 482 26.57 -15.35 1.69
CA THR A 482 26.21 -14.19 0.88
C THR A 482 25.87 -14.62 -0.54
N THR A 483 24.84 -15.45 -0.70
CA THR A 483 24.27 -15.83 -2.01
C THR A 483 22.74 -15.82 -1.96
N SER A 484 22.17 -14.69 -1.52
CA SER A 484 20.77 -14.35 -1.76
C SER A 484 20.61 -12.82 -1.70
N GLN A 485 21.08 -12.17 -2.77
CA GLN A 485 20.58 -10.88 -3.23
C GLN A 485 20.18 -11.04 -4.69
#